data_AF-M7TYA8-F1
#
_entry.id   AF-M7TYA8-F1
#
_cell.length_a   1.000
_cell.length_b   1.000
_cell.length_c   1.000
_cell.angle_alpha   90.00
_cell.angle_beta   90.00
_cell.angle_gamma   90.00
#
_symmetry.space_group_name_H-M   'P 1'
#
loop_
_entity.id
_entity.type
_entity.pdbx_description
1 polymer ?
#
loop_
_entity_poly.entity_id
_entity_poly.type
_entity_poly.pdbx_seq_one_letter_code
_entity_poly.pdbx_strand_id
1 'polypeptide(L)'
;MAISFVAGLISVYGIVTSLTWLLFMRPQFNAKRIERRKIQENKTITKDNKRKPTAHEEGTKSDIRQRIRVNGEESKLSYGSKTPNGKDIGSLHGQPAANEITGPQYYWQSYPYNFWERLDWISDLIINFRGPGWNWAIPNIPKSPPFVYNKLGEPADGASRHDISRTGIKRFNTRSEVFRAQVPRFIVGYFLLDVVKTVMMNDAYFWLGPNNYAMPTHVAVMSPIIRSLYRELLSMAGVLISLDMVFLLAPLIGCLLLGPSSFMGLRGEAWYYPTTWGSFSVIANKGLAGLWGGAWHQIFRLIFSSPTNYLITNGYLDAKSSITKLIASFFAFGISGLLHAGGSISQIPETRPWNPPKFFMLQAVGIILQTGSCAVLSQYIKNTPRPVRQATNVVYALSWGLLTGWLIADDFARGGIWLYEPIPISLLRGLGFAGKDHGWWCWEHVGFGWYTGKHWWESGIAI
;
A
#
# COMPACT_ATOMS: atom_id res chain seq x y z
N MET A 1 -8.27 -12.09 23.03
CA MET A 1 -9.22 -10.98 22.80
C MET A 1 -8.90 -10.14 21.57
N ALA A 2 -7.71 -9.52 21.45
CA ALA A 2 -7.38 -8.81 20.21
C ALA A 2 -7.22 -9.70 18.97
N ILE A 3 -6.74 -10.94 19.15
CA ILE A 3 -6.68 -11.94 18.06
C ILE A 3 -8.09 -12.21 17.49
N SER A 4 -9.11 -12.22 18.34
CA SER A 4 -10.47 -12.45 17.88
C SER A 4 -11.02 -11.23 17.13
N PHE A 5 -10.69 -10.00 17.55
CA PHE A 5 -10.95 -8.80 16.74
C PHE A 5 -10.30 -8.89 15.35
N VAL A 6 -9.02 -9.27 15.30
CA VAL A 6 -8.29 -9.45 14.03
C VAL A 6 -8.93 -10.54 13.18
N ALA A 7 -9.37 -11.65 13.77
CA ALA A 7 -10.04 -12.73 13.06
C ALA A 7 -11.32 -12.25 12.36
N GLY A 8 -12.22 -11.57 13.09
CA GLY A 8 -13.46 -11.03 12.51
C GLY A 8 -13.21 -9.96 11.46
N LEU A 9 -12.23 -9.08 11.68
CA LEU A 9 -11.79 -8.09 10.70
C LEU A 9 -11.27 -8.78 9.42
N ILE A 10 -10.42 -9.80 9.56
CA ILE A 10 -9.88 -10.56 8.42
C ILE A 10 -10.98 -11.34 7.70
N SER A 11 -11.98 -11.88 8.40
CA SER A 11 -13.13 -12.54 7.77
C SER A 11 -13.91 -11.57 6.88
N VAL A 12 -14.26 -10.39 7.39
CA VAL A 12 -14.96 -9.38 6.57
C VAL A 12 -14.05 -8.87 5.45
N TYR A 13 -12.75 -8.66 5.72
CA TYR A 13 -11.78 -8.30 4.70
C TYR A 13 -11.71 -9.35 3.58
N GLY A 14 -11.71 -10.64 3.91
CA GLY A 14 -11.72 -11.74 2.95
C GLY A 14 -12.96 -11.73 2.06
N ILE A 15 -14.14 -11.48 2.65
CA ILE A 15 -15.39 -11.34 1.90
C ILE A 15 -15.31 -10.16 0.92
N VAL A 16 -14.96 -8.97 1.40
CA VAL A 16 -14.89 -7.75 0.58
C VAL A 16 -13.82 -7.86 -0.51
N THR A 17 -12.68 -8.47 -0.20
CA THR A 17 -11.60 -8.71 -1.14
C THR A 17 -12.03 -9.71 -2.21
N SER A 18 -12.77 -10.76 -1.84
CA SER A 18 -13.34 -11.71 -2.80
C SER A 18 -14.34 -11.03 -3.74
N LEU A 19 -15.24 -10.20 -3.22
CA LEU A 19 -16.16 -9.40 -4.03
C LEU A 19 -15.40 -8.46 -4.98
N THR A 20 -14.33 -7.84 -4.48
CA THR A 20 -13.46 -6.97 -5.28
C THR A 20 -12.86 -7.73 -6.46
N TRP A 21 -12.25 -8.89 -6.22
CA TRP A 21 -11.57 -9.64 -7.27
C TRP A 21 -12.51 -10.38 -8.23
N LEU A 22 -13.67 -10.84 -7.75
CA LEU A 22 -14.60 -11.66 -8.53
C LEU A 22 -15.67 -10.83 -9.25
N LEU A 23 -16.14 -9.73 -8.66
CA LEU A 23 -17.23 -8.92 -9.23
C LEU A 23 -16.74 -7.63 -9.86
N PHE A 24 -15.92 -6.86 -9.13
CA PHE A 24 -15.52 -5.52 -9.57
C PHE A 24 -14.29 -5.52 -10.45
N MET A 25 -13.48 -6.56 -10.36
CA MET A 25 -12.27 -6.75 -11.14
C MET A 25 -12.29 -8.08 -11.87
N ARG A 26 -11.32 -8.26 -12.79
CA ARG A 26 -11.15 -9.50 -13.56
C ARG A 26 -9.66 -9.83 -13.66
N PRO A 27 -9.00 -10.14 -12.53
CA PRO A 27 -7.54 -10.21 -12.46
C PRO A 27 -6.95 -11.26 -13.42
N GLN A 28 -7.63 -12.39 -13.63
CA GLN A 28 -7.19 -13.42 -14.58
C GLN A 28 -7.00 -12.90 -16.02
N PHE A 29 -7.80 -11.92 -16.44
CA PHE A 29 -7.80 -11.41 -17.80
C PHE A 29 -7.02 -10.09 -17.92
N ASN A 30 -7.15 -9.23 -16.93
CA ASN A 30 -6.72 -7.83 -17.04
C ASN A 30 -5.50 -7.50 -16.19
N ALA A 31 -5.24 -8.25 -15.12
CA ALA A 31 -4.13 -7.92 -14.22
C ALA A 31 -2.81 -8.42 -14.79
N LYS A 32 -1.80 -7.55 -14.71
CA LYS A 32 -0.42 -7.86 -15.07
C LYS A 32 0.49 -7.40 -13.95
N ARG A 33 1.44 -8.26 -13.59
CA ARG A 33 2.49 -7.98 -12.60
C ARG A 33 3.82 -7.85 -13.32
N ILE A 34 4.67 -6.92 -12.90
CA ILE A 34 6.06 -6.90 -13.34
C ILE A 34 6.72 -8.19 -12.82
N GLU A 35 7.54 -8.84 -13.63
CA GLU A 35 8.30 -10.02 -13.20
C GLU A 35 9.71 -10.00 -13.81
N ARG A 36 10.65 -10.69 -13.16
CA ARG A 36 12.03 -10.88 -13.63
C ARG A 36 12.15 -12.15 -14.45
N ARG A 37 12.84 -12.06 -15.58
CA ARG A 37 13.39 -13.23 -16.27
C ARG A 37 14.91 -13.21 -16.19
N LYS A 38 15.52 -14.33 -15.79
CA LYS A 38 16.95 -14.56 -16.01
C LYS A 38 17.12 -14.92 -17.48
N ILE A 39 17.89 -14.15 -18.23
CA ILE A 39 18.31 -14.56 -19.58
C ILE A 39 19.31 -15.67 -19.37
N GLN A 40 18.96 -16.90 -19.76
CA GLN A 40 19.95 -17.95 -19.94
C GLN A 40 20.67 -17.63 -21.25
N GLU A 41 21.96 -17.32 -21.19
CA GLU A 41 22.79 -17.27 -22.38
C GLU A 41 22.71 -18.64 -23.06
N ASN A 42 22.07 -18.70 -24.22
CA ASN A 42 22.25 -19.81 -25.12
C ASN A 42 23.74 -19.80 -25.53
N LYS A 43 24.53 -20.71 -24.94
CA LYS A 43 25.81 -21.13 -25.53
C LYS A 43 25.52 -21.80 -26.86
N THR A 44 25.35 -21.02 -27.91
CA THR A 44 25.42 -21.54 -29.26
C THR A 44 25.94 -20.47 -30.20
N ILE A 45 27.01 -20.85 -30.90
CA ILE A 45 27.66 -20.20 -32.05
C ILE A 45 29.01 -19.55 -31.71
N THR A 46 30.04 -20.40 -31.68
CA THR A 46 31.28 -20.21 -32.46
C THR A 46 32.09 -21.50 -32.43
N LYS A 47 31.98 -22.31 -33.47
CA LYS A 47 33.11 -23.08 -34.01
C LYS A 47 32.92 -23.12 -35.51
N ASP A 48 33.41 -22.07 -36.15
CA ASP A 48 33.56 -22.03 -37.59
C ASP A 48 34.99 -22.42 -37.95
N ASN A 49 35.10 -23.36 -38.88
CA ASN A 49 36.16 -23.57 -39.87
C ASN A 49 37.61 -23.88 -39.43
N LYS A 50 37.99 -25.16 -39.62
CA LYS A 50 39.26 -25.52 -40.27
C LYS A 50 38.97 -26.24 -41.60
N ARG A 51 39.34 -25.58 -42.69
CA ARG A 51 39.33 -26.08 -44.08
C ARG A 51 40.23 -27.31 -44.25
N LYS A 52 39.85 -28.22 -45.17
CA LYS A 52 40.70 -28.63 -46.30
C LYS A 52 39.85 -29.19 -47.46
N PRO A 53 40.30 -29.06 -48.73
CA PRO A 53 39.49 -29.27 -49.92
C PRO A 53 39.75 -30.64 -50.57
N THR A 54 38.74 -31.20 -51.23
CA THR A 54 38.92 -32.12 -52.37
C THR A 54 37.65 -32.18 -53.20
N ALA A 55 37.83 -32.11 -54.51
CA ALA A 55 36.83 -32.17 -55.56
C ALA A 55 36.16 -33.55 -55.66
N HIS A 56 34.89 -33.57 -56.06
CA HIS A 56 34.44 -34.33 -57.24
C HIS A 56 33.01 -33.94 -57.62
N GLU A 57 32.78 -33.96 -58.93
CA GLU A 57 31.56 -33.69 -59.68
C GLU A 57 30.38 -34.59 -59.27
N GLU A 58 29.15 -34.06 -59.36
CA GLU A 58 28.15 -34.46 -60.36
C GLU A 58 26.76 -33.83 -60.09
N GLY A 59 26.10 -33.39 -61.17
CA GLY A 59 24.64 -33.45 -61.29
C GLY A 59 23.83 -32.23 -60.86
N THR A 60 23.73 -31.19 -61.72
CA THR A 60 22.59 -30.27 -61.69
C THR A 60 21.99 -30.13 -63.08
N LYS A 61 20.73 -30.55 -63.23
CA LYS A 61 19.81 -30.12 -64.30
C LYS A 61 18.61 -29.44 -63.65
N SER A 62 18.39 -28.16 -63.98
CA SER A 62 17.18 -27.67 -64.66
C SER A 62 17.03 -26.15 -64.52
N ASP A 63 17.22 -25.47 -65.65
CA ASP A 63 16.44 -24.39 -66.27
C ASP A 63 15.84 -23.26 -65.39
N ILE A 64 16.36 -22.04 -65.48
CA ILE A 64 16.05 -20.99 -66.47
C ILE A 64 14.58 -20.53 -66.43
N ARG A 65 14.35 -19.31 -65.91
CA ARG A 65 13.64 -18.23 -66.64
C ARG A 65 13.84 -16.85 -65.98
N GLN A 66 14.59 -16.01 -66.68
CA GLN A 66 14.58 -14.53 -66.61
C GLN A 66 13.26 -13.96 -67.15
N ARG A 67 12.83 -12.80 -66.62
CA ARG A 67 12.41 -11.56 -67.34
C ARG A 67 11.96 -10.51 -66.31
N ILE A 68 12.61 -9.35 -66.16
CA ILE A 68 12.62 -8.06 -66.91
C ILE A 68 11.95 -6.94 -66.07
N ARG A 69 12.68 -5.82 -65.94
CA ARG A 69 12.32 -4.48 -65.43
C ARG A 69 11.38 -3.72 -66.37
N VAL A 70 10.57 -2.78 -65.85
CA VAL A 70 10.21 -1.49 -66.50
C VAL A 70 10.01 -0.38 -65.44
N ASN A 71 10.41 0.86 -65.78
CA ASN A 71 10.47 2.14 -65.04
C ASN A 71 9.27 3.09 -65.32
N GLY A 72 9.18 4.19 -64.54
CA GLY A 72 8.64 5.54 -64.91
C GLY A 72 7.35 5.94 -64.18
N GLU A 73 7.05 7.16 -63.69
CA GLU A 73 7.54 8.56 -63.82
C GLU A 73 7.05 9.38 -62.57
N GLU A 74 7.87 10.25 -61.94
CA GLU A 74 7.99 11.73 -62.05
C GLU A 74 6.78 12.63 -61.68
N SER A 75 6.95 13.49 -60.68
CA SER A 75 6.55 14.91 -60.74
C SER A 75 7.37 15.77 -59.75
N LYS A 76 7.86 16.91 -60.25
CA LYS A 76 8.70 17.92 -59.58
C LYS A 76 7.85 19.07 -59.02
N LEU A 77 8.33 19.76 -57.98
CA LEU A 77 8.38 21.24 -57.89
C LEU A 77 9.26 21.69 -56.71
N SER A 78 9.97 22.79 -56.91
CA SER A 78 11.12 23.32 -56.14
C SER A 78 10.84 24.75 -55.65
N TYR A 79 11.36 25.11 -54.47
CA TYR A 79 11.98 26.40 -54.03
C TYR A 79 11.94 26.46 -52.48
N GLY A 80 12.94 26.88 -51.70
CA GLY A 80 14.21 27.53 -51.98
C GLY A 80 15.15 27.53 -50.76
N SER A 81 16.39 27.93 -51.05
CA SER A 81 17.64 27.90 -50.28
C SER A 81 17.69 28.70 -48.96
N LYS A 82 18.47 28.19 -47.97
CA LYS A 82 19.63 28.89 -47.38
C LYS A 82 20.45 27.96 -46.46
N THR A 83 21.70 27.71 -46.85
CA THR A 83 22.81 27.19 -46.02
C THR A 83 23.56 28.34 -45.33
N PRO A 84 24.40 28.03 -44.32
CA PRO A 84 25.84 28.19 -44.58
C PRO A 84 26.70 26.98 -44.16
N ASN A 85 27.76 26.77 -44.95
CA ASN A 85 28.97 25.98 -44.70
C ASN A 85 29.62 26.27 -43.32
N GLY A 86 30.42 25.40 -42.72
CA GLY A 86 30.95 24.12 -43.17
C GLY A 86 32.05 23.60 -42.23
N LYS A 87 32.51 22.37 -42.56
CA LYS A 87 33.76 21.71 -42.18
C LYS A 87 34.04 21.50 -40.68
N ASP A 88 33.86 20.25 -40.23
CA ASP A 88 35.04 19.45 -39.90
C ASP A 88 34.76 17.94 -40.02
N ILE A 89 35.75 17.26 -40.58
CA ILE A 89 35.80 15.84 -40.91
C ILE A 89 36.34 15.10 -39.69
N GLY A 90 35.60 14.10 -39.21
CA GLY A 90 36.02 13.24 -38.12
C GLY A 90 35.22 11.95 -38.11
N SER A 91 35.51 11.06 -39.06
CA SER A 91 35.09 9.67 -39.00
C SER A 91 35.74 9.01 -37.79
N LEU A 92 34.93 8.62 -36.80
CA LEU A 92 35.29 7.51 -35.92
C LEU A 92 34.03 6.72 -35.58
N HIS A 93 33.99 5.57 -36.23
CA HIS A 93 33.08 4.46 -36.07
C HIS A 93 33.18 3.94 -34.63
N GLY A 94 32.37 4.50 -33.72
CA GLY A 94 32.14 3.96 -32.38
C GLY A 94 30.92 3.05 -32.43
N GLN A 95 31.12 1.76 -32.71
CA GLN A 95 30.11 0.76 -32.43
C GLN A 95 29.65 0.90 -30.97
N PRO A 96 28.34 0.85 -30.66
CA PRO A 96 27.93 0.67 -29.28
C PRO A 96 28.45 -0.70 -28.84
N ALA A 97 29.40 -0.69 -27.90
CA ALA A 97 29.95 -1.89 -27.29
C ALA A 97 28.80 -2.78 -26.80
N ALA A 98 28.72 -3.98 -27.37
CA ALA A 98 27.71 -4.99 -27.09
C ALA A 98 27.94 -5.67 -25.72
N ASN A 99 28.07 -4.90 -24.65
CA ASN A 99 28.45 -5.38 -23.31
C ASN A 99 27.62 -4.77 -22.16
N GLU A 100 26.29 -4.60 -22.32
CA GLU A 100 25.46 -4.07 -21.21
C GLU A 100 24.05 -4.68 -21.05
N ILE A 101 23.78 -5.88 -21.58
CA ILE A 101 22.49 -6.59 -21.34
C ILE A 101 22.72 -7.94 -20.66
N THR A 102 23.48 -7.95 -19.56
CA THR A 102 23.63 -9.13 -18.67
C THR A 102 22.91 -8.95 -17.33
N GLY A 103 21.90 -8.07 -17.30
CA GLY A 103 21.01 -7.89 -16.16
C GLY A 103 19.68 -8.65 -16.32
N PRO A 104 19.00 -9.03 -15.22
CA PRO A 104 17.64 -9.56 -15.29
C PRO A 104 16.73 -8.54 -15.97
N GLN A 105 16.06 -8.96 -17.05
CA GLN A 105 15.04 -8.15 -17.73
C GLN A 105 13.72 -8.22 -16.98
N TYR A 106 12.94 -7.13 -17.04
CA TYR A 106 11.57 -7.12 -16.55
C TYR A 106 10.59 -7.36 -17.69
N TYR A 107 9.47 -8.00 -17.40
CA TYR A 107 8.35 -8.11 -18.32
C TYR A 107 7.02 -8.04 -17.56
N TRP A 108 5.93 -7.74 -18.28
CA TRP A 108 4.58 -7.85 -17.73
C TRP A 108 4.09 -9.29 -17.80
N GLN A 109 4.00 -9.94 -16.65
CA GLN A 109 3.43 -11.26 -16.48
C GLN A 109 1.91 -11.15 -16.29
N SER A 110 1.16 -11.55 -17.33
CA SER A 110 -0.27 -11.86 -17.22
C SER A 110 -0.50 -13.13 -16.39
N TYR A 111 -1.75 -13.51 -16.15
CA TYR A 111 -2.10 -14.71 -15.40
C TYR A 111 -1.35 -15.97 -15.87
N PRO A 112 -0.50 -16.59 -15.02
CA PRO A 112 0.37 -17.69 -15.46
C PRO A 112 -0.36 -19.01 -15.73
N TYR A 113 0.17 -19.78 -16.68
CA TYR A 113 -0.28 -21.14 -16.96
C TYR A 113 0.31 -22.15 -15.97
N ASN A 114 1.60 -22.02 -15.64
CA ASN A 114 2.28 -22.90 -14.70
C ASN A 114 1.69 -22.76 -13.29
N PHE A 115 1.43 -23.89 -12.62
CA PHE A 115 0.79 -23.92 -11.31
C PHE A 115 1.58 -23.16 -10.23
N TRP A 116 2.90 -23.32 -10.20
CA TRP A 116 3.75 -22.68 -9.19
C TRP A 116 3.89 -21.18 -9.42
N GLU A 117 4.06 -20.77 -10.68
CA GLU A 117 4.05 -19.34 -11.04
C GLU A 117 2.70 -18.71 -10.72
N ARG A 118 1.60 -19.43 -10.96
CA ARG A 118 0.26 -18.99 -10.62
C ARG A 118 0.07 -18.85 -9.11
N LEU A 119 0.57 -19.81 -8.32
CA LEU A 119 0.49 -19.73 -6.86
C LEU A 119 1.26 -18.52 -6.32
N ASP A 120 2.46 -18.26 -6.83
CA ASP A 120 3.23 -17.06 -6.48
C ASP A 120 2.53 -15.77 -6.91
N TRP A 121 1.98 -15.74 -8.12
CA TRP A 121 1.25 -14.60 -8.68
C TRP A 121 0.00 -14.27 -7.86
N ILE A 122 -0.78 -15.29 -7.47
CA ILE A 122 -1.96 -15.15 -6.62
C ILE A 122 -1.57 -14.74 -5.20
N SER A 123 -0.51 -15.35 -4.65
CA SER A 123 -0.01 -14.98 -3.32
C SER A 123 0.34 -13.50 -3.27
N ASP A 124 1.07 -13.01 -4.28
CA ASP A 124 1.42 -11.61 -4.38
C ASP A 124 0.18 -10.71 -4.58
N LEU A 125 -0.80 -11.12 -5.39
CA LEU A 125 -2.05 -10.37 -5.56
C LEU A 125 -2.81 -10.19 -4.23
N ILE A 126 -2.77 -11.19 -3.34
CA ILE A 126 -3.49 -11.17 -2.06
C ILE A 126 -2.74 -10.34 -1.00
N ILE A 127 -1.41 -10.48 -0.92
CA ILE A 127 -0.60 -9.80 0.10
C ILE A 127 -0.18 -8.39 -0.32
N ASN A 128 -0.22 -8.08 -1.62
CA ASN A 128 0.06 -6.75 -2.12
C ASN A 128 -1.22 -5.90 -2.11
N PHE A 129 -1.42 -5.11 -1.06
CA PHE A 129 -2.65 -4.33 -0.88
C PHE A 129 -2.75 -3.09 -1.80
N ARG A 130 -1.62 -2.55 -2.26
CA ARG A 130 -1.55 -1.24 -2.97
C ARG A 130 -1.12 -1.37 -4.43
N GLY A 131 -0.61 -2.53 -4.81
CA GLY A 131 -0.19 -2.87 -6.16
C GLY A 131 1.09 -2.23 -6.70
N PRO A 132 2.13 -1.81 -5.93
CA PRO A 132 3.43 -1.55 -6.55
C PRO A 132 3.85 -2.75 -7.40
N GLY A 133 4.28 -2.50 -8.63
CA GLY A 133 4.60 -3.56 -9.59
C GLY A 133 3.41 -4.17 -10.33
N TRP A 134 2.18 -3.70 -10.07
CA TRP A 134 0.97 -4.15 -10.77
C TRP A 134 0.38 -3.05 -11.64
N ASN A 135 -0.26 -3.43 -12.75
CA ASN A 135 -0.94 -2.48 -13.63
C ASN A 135 -2.22 -1.85 -13.02
N TRP A 136 -2.73 -2.40 -11.93
CA TRP A 136 -3.88 -1.88 -11.18
C TRP A 136 -3.47 -1.02 -9.95
N ALA A 137 -2.17 -0.76 -9.76
CA ALA A 137 -1.62 0.03 -8.65
C ALA A 137 -2.48 1.24 -8.29
N ILE A 138 -2.73 1.46 -7.00
CA ILE A 138 -3.55 2.59 -6.57
C ILE A 138 -2.87 3.92 -6.97
N PRO A 139 -3.64 4.95 -7.38
CA PRO A 139 -3.06 6.18 -7.93
C PRO A 139 -2.29 7.04 -6.92
N ASN A 140 -2.38 6.71 -5.62
CA ASN A 140 -1.77 7.49 -4.54
C ASN A 140 -0.35 7.06 -4.19
N ILE A 141 0.15 5.94 -4.75
CA ILE A 141 1.56 5.55 -4.61
C ILE A 141 2.39 6.05 -5.80
N PRO A 142 3.70 6.30 -5.64
CA PRO A 142 4.57 6.58 -6.77
C PRO A 142 4.58 5.41 -7.76
N LYS A 143 4.75 5.72 -9.06
CA LYS A 143 4.92 4.70 -10.10
C LYS A 143 6.21 3.89 -9.87
N SER A 144 6.47 2.88 -10.69
CA SER A 144 7.77 2.18 -10.69
C SER A 144 8.91 3.12 -11.11
N PRO A 145 10.17 2.88 -10.68
CA PRO A 145 11.29 3.76 -11.01
C PRO A 145 11.69 3.68 -12.48
N PRO A 146 12.37 4.72 -13.02
CA PRO A 146 12.73 4.75 -14.44
C PRO A 146 13.55 3.54 -14.89
N PHE A 147 14.43 3.03 -14.04
CA PHE A 147 15.21 1.83 -14.37
C PHE A 147 14.35 0.56 -14.56
N VAL A 148 13.16 0.50 -13.94
CA VAL A 148 12.21 -0.60 -14.15
C VAL A 148 11.56 -0.46 -15.52
N TYR A 149 11.09 0.74 -15.89
CA TYR A 149 10.51 1.00 -17.20
C TYR A 149 11.51 0.77 -18.34
N ASN A 150 12.76 1.25 -18.18
CA ASN A 150 13.82 1.00 -19.16
C ASN A 150 14.04 -0.50 -19.39
N LYS A 151 14.02 -1.31 -18.31
CA LYS A 151 14.14 -2.77 -18.37
C LYS A 151 12.88 -3.49 -18.88
N LEU A 152 11.73 -2.83 -18.86
CA LEU A 152 10.49 -3.29 -19.51
C LEU A 152 10.45 -2.95 -21.01
N GLY A 153 11.37 -2.10 -21.50
CA GLY A 153 11.31 -1.54 -22.85
C GLY A 153 10.21 -0.47 -23.02
N GLU A 154 9.75 0.13 -21.93
CA GLU A 154 8.70 1.15 -21.94
C GLU A 154 9.29 2.55 -21.62
N PRO A 155 8.74 3.63 -22.21
CA PRO A 155 9.19 4.98 -21.90
C PRO A 155 8.81 5.36 -20.46
N ALA A 156 9.81 5.70 -19.66
CA ALA A 156 9.60 6.23 -18.31
C ALA A 156 8.94 7.62 -18.38
N ASP A 157 7.70 7.74 -17.87
CA ASP A 157 6.98 9.02 -17.84
C ASP A 157 7.55 9.98 -16.77
N GLY A 158 7.14 11.25 -16.80
CA GLY A 158 7.59 12.24 -15.81
C GLY A 158 7.25 11.85 -14.37
N ALA A 159 6.12 11.15 -14.15
CA ALA A 159 5.70 10.70 -12.83
C ALA A 159 6.62 9.63 -12.23
N SER A 160 7.21 8.76 -13.05
CA SER A 160 8.15 7.71 -12.62
C SER A 160 9.45 8.27 -12.01
N ARG A 161 9.86 9.47 -12.45
CA ARG A 161 11.06 10.18 -11.99
C ARG A 161 10.90 10.78 -10.59
N HIS A 162 9.67 10.92 -10.10
CA HIS A 162 9.40 11.41 -8.77
C HIS A 162 9.22 10.24 -7.79
N ASP A 163 10.05 10.22 -6.75
CA ASP A 163 9.96 9.22 -5.68
C ASP A 163 8.80 9.48 -4.71
N ILE A 164 8.15 10.64 -4.78
CA ILE A 164 7.10 11.06 -3.85
C ILE A 164 5.81 11.32 -4.62
N SER A 165 4.71 10.72 -4.16
CA SER A 165 3.40 10.87 -4.75
C SER A 165 2.77 12.22 -4.40
N ARG A 166 1.66 12.56 -5.06
CA ARG A 166 0.88 13.77 -4.76
C ARG A 166 0.34 13.83 -3.32
N THR A 167 0.25 12.69 -2.65
CA THR A 167 -0.18 12.60 -1.25
C THR A 167 0.99 12.49 -0.28
N GLY A 168 2.24 12.52 -0.75
CA GLY A 168 3.43 12.45 0.10
C GLY A 168 3.92 11.04 0.40
N ILE A 169 3.37 10.01 -0.25
CA ILE A 169 3.88 8.64 -0.11
C ILE A 169 5.19 8.52 -0.88
N LYS A 170 6.25 8.06 -0.22
CA LYS A 170 7.59 7.93 -0.78
C LYS A 170 7.89 6.49 -1.18
N ARG A 171 8.49 6.31 -2.37
CA ARG A 171 9.12 5.08 -2.84
C ARG A 171 10.61 5.12 -2.51
N PHE A 172 11.20 3.96 -2.26
CA PHE A 172 12.63 3.80 -2.10
C PHE A 172 13.23 3.12 -3.32
N ASN A 173 14.38 3.57 -3.79
CA ASN A 173 15.02 2.98 -4.96
C ASN A 173 16.11 1.98 -4.58
N THR A 174 16.63 2.07 -3.35
CA THR A 174 17.70 1.20 -2.86
C THR A 174 17.39 0.59 -1.49
N ARG A 175 17.98 -0.58 -1.21
CA ARG A 175 17.89 -1.23 0.11
C ARG A 175 18.46 -0.35 1.22
N SER A 176 19.52 0.42 0.93
CA SER A 176 20.14 1.32 1.90
C SER A 176 19.17 2.44 2.30
N GLU A 177 18.40 2.98 1.36
CA GLU A 177 17.35 3.95 1.67
C GLU A 177 16.25 3.35 2.55
N VAL A 178 15.80 2.12 2.25
CA VAL A 178 14.82 1.40 3.08
C VAL A 178 15.37 1.21 4.48
N PHE A 179 16.61 0.75 4.62
CA PHE A 179 17.27 0.56 5.92
C PHE A 179 17.31 1.88 6.72
N ARG A 180 17.85 2.94 6.12
CA ARG A 180 18.00 4.25 6.77
C ARG A 180 16.67 4.89 7.16
N ALA A 181 15.61 4.63 6.40
CA ALA A 181 14.29 5.21 6.66
C ALA A 181 13.45 4.36 7.64
N GLN A 182 13.43 3.04 7.48
CA GLN A 182 12.48 2.16 8.14
C GLN A 182 13.00 1.55 9.44
N VAL A 183 14.31 1.24 9.54
CA VAL A 183 14.86 0.63 10.77
C VAL A 183 14.80 1.59 11.96
N PRO A 184 15.26 2.86 11.86
CA PRO A 184 15.11 3.80 12.98
C PRO A 184 13.65 4.02 13.36
N ARG A 185 12.75 4.07 12.37
CA ARG A 185 11.30 4.23 12.60
C ARG A 185 10.72 3.05 13.37
N PHE A 186 11.12 1.82 13.04
CA PHE A 186 10.71 0.62 13.76
C PHE A 186 11.23 0.61 15.21
N ILE A 187 12.50 0.99 15.42
CA ILE A 187 13.10 1.08 16.77
C ILE A 187 12.34 2.11 17.61
N VAL A 188 12.13 3.32 17.08
CA VAL A 188 11.37 4.37 17.79
C VAL A 188 9.94 3.93 18.04
N GLY A 189 9.28 3.34 17.04
CA GLY A 189 7.92 2.81 17.16
C GLY A 189 7.80 1.73 18.24
N TYR A 190 8.80 0.87 18.38
CA TYR A 190 8.86 -0.14 19.45
C TYR A 190 8.83 0.50 20.84
N PHE A 191 9.71 1.49 21.09
CA PHE A 191 9.74 2.18 22.39
C PHE A 191 8.48 3.00 22.65
N LEU A 192 7.94 3.67 21.64
CA LEU A 192 6.67 4.39 21.77
C LEU A 192 5.51 3.43 22.09
N LEU A 193 5.52 2.23 21.50
CA LEU A 193 4.52 1.22 21.78
C LEU A 193 4.64 0.69 23.20
N ASP A 194 5.86 0.49 23.70
CA ASP A 194 6.13 0.13 25.10
C ASP A 194 5.57 1.18 26.07
N VAL A 195 5.83 2.46 25.80
CA VAL A 195 5.29 3.60 26.56
C VAL A 195 3.77 3.60 26.54
N VAL A 196 3.15 3.62 25.37
CA VAL A 196 1.69 3.71 25.24
C VAL A 196 1.01 2.53 25.90
N LYS A 197 1.52 1.31 25.68
CA LYS A 197 0.98 0.09 26.27
C LYS A 197 1.08 0.13 27.79
N THR A 198 2.23 0.52 28.34
CA THR A 198 2.42 0.62 29.80
C THR A 198 1.48 1.65 30.42
N VAL A 199 1.28 2.81 29.78
CA VAL A 199 0.31 3.80 30.26
C VAL A 199 -1.11 3.24 30.23
N MET A 200 -1.51 2.57 29.14
CA MET A 200 -2.83 1.95 29.03
C MET A 200 -3.08 0.85 30.07
N MET A 201 -2.05 0.10 30.47
CA MET A 201 -2.18 -0.93 31.50
C MET A 201 -2.59 -0.37 32.85
N ASN A 202 -2.23 0.86 33.16
CA ASN A 202 -2.55 1.41 34.48
C ASN A 202 -4.00 1.90 34.58
N ASP A 203 -4.74 2.03 33.48
CA ASP A 203 -6.13 2.52 33.47
C ASP A 203 -7.11 1.43 33.03
N ALA A 204 -7.96 0.97 33.96
CA ALA A 204 -8.98 -0.06 33.74
C ALA A 204 -9.92 0.22 32.56
N TYR A 205 -10.05 1.49 32.13
CA TYR A 205 -10.74 1.83 30.89
C TYR A 205 -10.21 1.03 29.69
N PHE A 206 -8.90 0.89 29.52
CA PHE A 206 -8.35 0.19 28.35
C PHE A 206 -8.58 -1.33 28.39
N TRP A 207 -9.05 -1.86 29.51
CA TRP A 207 -9.30 -3.29 29.70
C TRP A 207 -10.78 -3.62 29.52
N LEU A 208 -11.65 -2.74 29.99
CA LEU A 208 -13.10 -2.99 30.15
C LEU A 208 -13.98 -1.99 29.38
N GLY A 209 -13.38 -0.96 28.78
CA GLY A 209 -14.10 0.21 28.30
C GLY A 209 -14.63 1.08 29.45
N PRO A 210 -15.62 1.96 29.19
CA PRO A 210 -16.24 2.77 30.23
C PRO A 210 -16.77 1.91 31.40
N ASN A 211 -16.25 2.19 32.60
CA ASN A 211 -16.50 1.40 33.81
C ASN A 211 -16.42 2.27 35.08
N ASN A 212 -16.76 1.68 36.23
CA ASN A 212 -16.79 2.35 37.55
C ASN A 212 -15.61 1.96 38.46
N TYR A 213 -14.59 1.25 37.97
CA TYR A 213 -13.41 0.91 38.75
C TYR A 213 -12.60 2.16 39.09
N ALA A 214 -11.78 2.06 40.14
CA ALA A 214 -10.86 3.11 40.52
C ALA A 214 -9.91 3.41 39.35
N MET A 215 -9.83 4.68 38.97
CA MET A 215 -8.92 5.16 37.94
C MET A 215 -7.60 5.64 38.56
N PRO A 216 -6.49 5.69 37.80
CA PRO A 216 -5.24 6.24 38.30
C PRO A 216 -5.40 7.66 38.84
N THR A 217 -4.65 8.02 39.88
CA THR A 217 -4.74 9.33 40.54
C THR A 217 -4.66 10.50 39.57
N HIS A 218 -3.75 10.43 38.58
CA HIS A 218 -3.59 11.48 37.56
C HIS A 218 -4.79 11.60 36.61
N VAL A 219 -5.54 10.51 36.37
CA VAL A 219 -6.77 10.51 35.56
C VAL A 219 -7.99 10.94 36.39
N ALA A 220 -8.00 10.60 37.68
CA ALA A 220 -9.07 10.95 38.62
C ALA A 220 -9.24 12.46 38.78
N VAL A 221 -8.13 13.21 38.82
CA VAL A 221 -8.14 14.67 38.95
C VAL A 221 -8.56 15.41 37.68
N MET A 222 -8.63 14.74 36.53
CA MET A 222 -9.06 15.34 35.26
C MET A 222 -10.57 15.58 35.25
N SER A 223 -11.02 16.67 34.61
CA SER A 223 -12.43 16.87 34.29
C SER A 223 -12.95 15.78 33.34
N PRO A 224 -14.26 15.49 33.28
CA PRO A 224 -14.80 14.45 32.42
C PRO A 224 -14.42 14.59 30.93
N ILE A 225 -14.40 15.84 30.44
CA ILE A 225 -14.04 16.15 29.05
C ILE A 225 -12.56 15.86 28.81
N ILE A 226 -11.67 16.36 29.67
CA ILE A 226 -10.22 16.15 29.54
C ILE A 226 -9.89 14.67 29.63
N ARG A 227 -10.57 13.93 30.53
CA ARG A 227 -10.41 12.48 30.67
C ARG A 227 -10.79 11.72 29.40
N SER A 228 -11.91 12.07 28.78
CA SER A 228 -12.34 11.47 27.52
C SER A 228 -11.33 11.73 26.41
N LEU A 229 -10.91 12.99 26.26
CA LEU A 229 -9.91 13.40 25.26
C LEU A 229 -8.57 12.69 25.48
N TYR A 230 -8.11 12.58 26.72
CA TYR A 230 -6.89 11.86 27.08
C TYR A 230 -6.95 10.38 26.63
N ARG A 231 -8.04 9.68 26.98
CA ARG A 231 -8.22 8.26 26.62
C ARG A 231 -8.36 8.05 25.11
N GLU A 232 -9.03 8.97 24.43
CA GLU A 232 -9.19 8.94 22.98
C GLU A 232 -7.86 9.21 22.26
N LEU A 233 -7.09 10.23 22.70
CA LEU A 233 -5.76 10.52 22.15
C LEU A 233 -4.80 9.37 22.39
N LEU A 234 -4.84 8.74 23.57
CA LEU A 234 -4.01 7.59 23.88
C LEU A 234 -4.42 6.38 23.02
N SER A 235 -5.72 6.14 22.84
CA SER A 235 -6.24 5.14 21.89
C SER A 235 -5.75 5.39 20.47
N MET A 236 -5.85 6.63 19.98
CA MET A 236 -5.38 7.02 18.65
C MET A 236 -3.87 6.79 18.50
N ALA A 237 -3.06 7.16 19.50
CA ALA A 237 -1.63 6.89 19.51
C ALA A 237 -1.36 5.38 19.44
N GLY A 238 -2.07 4.58 20.23
CA GLY A 238 -1.99 3.12 20.19
C GLY A 238 -2.29 2.54 18.81
N VAL A 239 -3.37 2.97 18.15
CA VAL A 239 -3.72 2.56 16.78
C VAL A 239 -2.62 2.95 15.79
N LEU A 240 -2.22 4.23 15.79
CA LEU A 240 -1.26 4.75 14.82
C LEU A 240 0.10 4.04 14.90
N ILE A 241 0.63 3.88 16.12
CA ILE A 241 1.90 3.21 16.36
C ILE A 241 1.80 1.73 15.99
N SER A 242 0.74 1.03 16.42
CA SER A 242 0.57 -0.39 16.14
C SER A 242 0.45 -0.67 14.64
N LEU A 243 -0.36 0.12 13.92
CA LEU A 243 -0.48 -0.02 12.46
C LEU A 243 0.84 0.25 11.75
N ASP A 244 1.55 1.31 12.16
CA ASP A 244 2.86 1.64 11.58
C ASP A 244 3.85 0.47 11.77
N MET A 245 3.94 -0.06 13.00
CA MET A 245 4.81 -1.18 13.33
C MET A 245 4.46 -2.44 12.52
N VAL A 246 3.18 -2.81 12.41
CA VAL A 246 2.74 -3.97 11.63
C VAL A 246 3.09 -3.80 10.15
N PHE A 247 2.85 -2.63 9.56
CA PHE A 247 3.16 -2.40 8.16
C PHE A 247 4.66 -2.26 7.88
N LEU A 248 5.47 -1.91 8.88
CA LEU A 248 6.93 -1.90 8.78
C LEU A 248 7.52 -3.32 8.72
N LEU A 249 6.83 -4.35 9.23
CA LEU A 249 7.32 -5.73 9.13
C LEU A 249 7.54 -6.17 7.68
N ALA A 250 6.68 -5.75 6.75
CA ALA A 250 6.78 -6.14 5.34
C ALA A 250 8.09 -5.70 4.66
N PRO A 251 8.50 -4.41 4.67
CA PRO A 251 9.80 -4.01 4.13
C PRO A 251 11.00 -4.55 4.93
N LEU A 252 10.89 -4.67 6.26
CA LEU A 252 11.99 -5.18 7.08
C LEU A 252 12.26 -6.66 6.79
N ILE A 253 11.22 -7.48 6.74
CA ILE A 253 11.34 -8.91 6.46
C ILE A 253 11.60 -9.12 4.97
N GLY A 254 10.73 -8.58 4.10
CA GLY A 254 10.77 -8.88 2.68
C GLY A 254 11.98 -8.29 1.97
N CYS A 255 12.21 -6.98 2.14
CA CYS A 255 13.35 -6.31 1.53
C CYS A 255 14.63 -6.56 2.32
N LEU A 256 14.72 -6.18 3.60
CA LEU A 256 16.00 -6.14 4.30
C LEU A 256 16.52 -7.51 4.76
N LEU A 257 15.66 -8.36 5.31
CA LEU A 257 16.06 -9.67 5.85
C LEU A 257 16.16 -10.75 4.76
N LEU A 258 15.13 -10.89 3.93
CA LEU A 258 15.02 -11.98 2.95
C LEU A 258 15.45 -11.61 1.52
N GLY A 259 15.57 -10.33 1.21
CA GLY A 259 16.01 -9.88 -0.12
C GLY A 259 17.55 -9.84 -0.27
N PRO A 260 18.09 -9.77 -1.50
CA PRO A 260 17.48 -10.10 -2.78
C PRO A 260 17.68 -11.60 -3.07
N SER A 261 16.83 -12.45 -2.49
CA SER A 261 16.85 -13.89 -2.77
C SER A 261 15.97 -14.23 -3.99
N SER A 262 16.29 -15.34 -4.66
CA SER A 262 15.48 -15.82 -5.80
C SER A 262 14.04 -16.16 -5.37
N PHE A 263 13.83 -16.57 -4.12
CA PHE A 263 12.51 -16.86 -3.55
C PHE A 263 11.65 -15.60 -3.36
N MET A 264 12.27 -14.48 -2.96
CA MET A 264 11.54 -13.24 -2.73
C MET A 264 11.13 -12.53 -4.02
N GLY A 265 11.80 -12.79 -5.15
CA GLY A 265 11.46 -12.16 -6.42
C GLY A 265 11.38 -10.63 -6.30
N LEU A 266 10.26 -10.03 -6.75
CA LEU A 266 10.01 -8.60 -6.58
C LEU A 266 9.79 -8.15 -5.14
N ARG A 267 9.31 -9.03 -4.26
CA ARG A 267 9.12 -8.74 -2.83
C ARG A 267 10.46 -8.53 -2.09
N GLY A 268 11.59 -8.81 -2.74
CA GLY A 268 12.92 -8.44 -2.22
C GLY A 268 13.32 -6.98 -2.52
N GLU A 269 12.54 -6.27 -3.32
CA GLU A 269 12.93 -4.98 -3.89
C GLU A 269 12.51 -3.77 -3.05
N ALA A 270 13.38 -2.76 -3.01
CA ALA A 270 13.13 -1.55 -2.24
C ALA A 270 11.91 -0.77 -2.74
N TRP A 271 11.74 -0.67 -4.06
CA TRP A 271 10.66 0.09 -4.69
C TRP A 271 9.29 -0.58 -4.54
N TYR A 272 9.27 -1.84 -4.07
CA TYR A 272 8.06 -2.59 -3.79
C TYR A 272 7.36 -2.14 -2.50
N TYR A 273 8.06 -1.39 -1.63
CA TYR A 273 7.55 -0.99 -0.33
C TYR A 273 7.49 0.54 -0.15
N PRO A 274 6.54 1.24 -0.80
CA PRO A 274 6.29 2.65 -0.52
C PRO A 274 5.94 2.88 0.96
N THR A 275 6.19 4.10 1.48
CA THR A 275 5.83 4.45 2.86
C THR A 275 4.34 4.28 3.12
N THR A 276 3.99 3.94 4.36
CA THR A 276 2.62 3.65 4.78
C THR A 276 1.75 4.91 4.74
N TRP A 277 2.20 5.98 5.38
CA TRP A 277 1.42 7.21 5.55
C TRP A 277 1.68 8.22 4.44
N GLY A 278 0.65 9.01 4.13
CA GLY A 278 0.82 10.22 3.34
C GLY A 278 1.29 11.40 4.20
N SER A 279 1.58 12.51 3.55
CA SER A 279 1.97 13.76 4.20
C SER A 279 0.80 14.38 4.96
N PHE A 280 1.04 14.77 6.21
CA PHE A 280 0.09 15.56 7.01
C PHE A 280 -0.23 16.93 6.37
N SER A 281 0.63 17.44 5.47
CA SER A 281 0.31 18.65 4.71
C SER A 281 -0.94 18.49 3.84
N VAL A 282 -1.35 17.26 3.51
CA VAL A 282 -2.60 17.00 2.80
C VAL A 282 -3.82 17.35 3.66
N ILE A 283 -3.75 17.18 4.99
CA ILE A 283 -4.81 17.61 5.92
C ILE A 283 -4.91 19.14 5.90
N ALA A 284 -3.78 19.83 6.02
CA ALA A 284 -3.75 21.29 5.95
C ALA A 284 -4.37 21.82 4.64
N ASN A 285 -4.13 21.15 3.51
CA ASN A 285 -4.63 21.61 2.21
C ASN A 285 -6.06 21.15 1.88
N LYS A 286 -6.53 20.03 2.43
CA LYS A 286 -7.80 19.39 2.01
C LYS A 286 -8.73 18.99 3.17
N GLY A 287 -8.40 19.38 4.40
CA GLY A 287 -9.21 19.11 5.59
C GLY A 287 -9.41 17.62 5.86
N LEU A 288 -10.61 17.27 6.32
CA LEU A 288 -11.01 15.91 6.68
C LEU A 288 -10.99 14.97 5.47
N ALA A 289 -11.34 15.47 4.28
CA ALA A 289 -11.21 14.69 3.04
C ALA A 289 -9.74 14.39 2.71
N GLY A 290 -8.83 15.31 3.06
CA GLY A 290 -7.38 15.11 2.97
C GLY A 290 -6.85 14.07 3.93
N LEU A 291 -7.37 14.05 5.17
CA LEU A 291 -7.02 13.06 6.19
C LEU A 291 -7.28 11.64 5.66
N TRP A 292 -8.53 11.32 5.31
CA TRP A 292 -8.90 9.97 4.87
C TRP A 292 -8.45 9.65 3.44
N GLY A 293 -8.52 10.63 2.55
CA GLY A 293 -8.24 10.45 1.12
C GLY A 293 -6.77 10.47 0.73
N GLY A 294 -5.86 10.85 1.64
CA GLY A 294 -4.43 10.95 1.32
C GLY A 294 -3.46 10.73 2.48
N ALA A 295 -3.73 11.25 3.69
CA ALA A 295 -2.79 11.13 4.81
C ALA A 295 -2.86 9.76 5.50
N TRP A 296 -4.07 9.24 5.75
CA TRP A 296 -4.32 7.91 6.31
C TRP A 296 -3.72 6.82 5.41
N HIS A 297 -3.24 5.70 5.96
CA HIS A 297 -2.29 4.74 5.35
C HIS A 297 -2.56 4.19 3.93
N GLN A 298 -3.73 4.41 3.31
CA GLN A 298 -4.10 3.98 1.95
C GLN A 298 -4.00 2.47 1.63
N ILE A 299 -3.61 1.61 2.58
CA ILE A 299 -3.46 0.14 2.42
C ILE A 299 -4.73 -0.47 1.82
N PHE A 300 -5.90 -0.19 2.40
CA PHE A 300 -7.18 -0.78 1.96
C PHE A 300 -7.88 0.00 0.85
N ARG A 301 -7.22 0.97 0.20
CA ARG A 301 -7.86 1.87 -0.76
C ARG A 301 -8.49 1.12 -1.93
N LEU A 302 -7.84 0.04 -2.41
CA LEU A 302 -8.34 -0.76 -3.51
C LEU A 302 -9.78 -1.22 -3.21
N ILE A 303 -9.96 -2.03 -2.17
CA ILE A 303 -11.26 -2.61 -1.82
C ILE A 303 -12.34 -1.55 -1.53
N PHE A 304 -11.96 -0.41 -0.94
CA PHE A 304 -12.89 0.68 -0.61
C PHE A 304 -13.37 1.45 -1.84
N SER A 305 -12.55 1.51 -2.89
CA SER A 305 -12.87 2.26 -4.11
C SER A 305 -13.39 1.38 -5.24
N SER A 306 -13.16 0.07 -5.21
CA SER A 306 -13.55 -0.88 -6.26
C SER A 306 -15.01 -0.81 -6.69
N PRO A 307 -16.02 -0.76 -5.78
CA PRO A 307 -17.41 -0.66 -6.21
C PRO A 307 -17.68 0.61 -7.02
N THR A 308 -17.13 1.75 -6.58
CA THR A 308 -17.32 3.04 -7.28
C THR A 308 -16.56 3.05 -8.60
N ASN A 309 -15.32 2.56 -8.63
CA ASN A 309 -14.52 2.49 -9.84
C ASN A 309 -15.18 1.60 -10.89
N TYR A 310 -15.80 0.49 -10.47
CA TYR A 310 -16.58 -0.37 -11.33
C TYR A 310 -17.76 0.38 -11.94
N LEU A 311 -18.55 1.09 -11.12
CA LEU A 311 -19.69 1.85 -11.61
C LEU A 311 -19.29 2.96 -12.60
N ILE A 312 -18.18 3.65 -12.34
CA ILE A 312 -17.63 4.66 -13.26
C ILE A 312 -17.16 4.02 -14.57
N THR A 313 -16.40 2.94 -14.49
CA THR A 313 -15.78 2.29 -15.67
C THR A 313 -16.83 1.70 -16.62
N ASN A 314 -17.96 1.25 -16.08
CA ASN A 314 -19.08 0.72 -16.87
C ASN A 314 -20.08 1.81 -17.30
N GLY A 315 -19.78 3.09 -17.07
CA GLY A 315 -20.63 4.20 -17.52
C GLY A 315 -21.90 4.44 -16.69
N TYR A 316 -22.05 3.77 -15.53
CA TYR A 316 -23.21 3.98 -14.65
C TYR A 316 -23.11 5.28 -13.84
N LEU A 317 -21.89 5.80 -13.61
CA LEU A 317 -21.64 7.04 -12.87
C LEU A 317 -20.62 7.93 -13.60
N ASP A 318 -20.84 9.24 -13.57
CA ASP A 318 -19.83 10.22 -14.02
C ASP A 318 -18.81 10.50 -12.90
N ALA A 319 -17.54 10.21 -13.13
CA ALA A 319 -16.44 10.45 -12.19
C ALA A 319 -16.36 11.89 -11.65
N LYS A 320 -16.84 12.88 -12.42
CA LYS A 320 -16.76 14.31 -12.04
C LYS A 320 -17.92 14.76 -11.16
N SER A 321 -19.04 14.03 -11.17
CA SER A 321 -20.27 14.39 -10.45
C SER A 321 -20.10 14.38 -8.93
N SER A 322 -20.74 15.34 -8.26
CA SER A 322 -20.82 15.40 -6.80
C SER A 322 -21.57 14.19 -6.22
N ILE A 323 -22.57 13.66 -6.93
CA ILE A 323 -23.30 12.45 -6.53
C ILE A 323 -22.35 11.24 -6.51
N THR A 324 -21.49 11.12 -7.52
CA THR A 324 -20.49 10.05 -7.57
C THR A 324 -19.51 10.14 -6.40
N LYS A 325 -19.08 11.35 -6.01
CA LYS A 325 -18.21 11.54 -4.82
C LYS A 325 -18.93 11.18 -3.51
N LEU A 326 -20.22 11.44 -3.42
CA LEU A 326 -21.05 11.03 -2.28
C LEU A 326 -21.17 9.50 -2.21
N ILE A 327 -21.51 8.86 -3.33
CA ILE A 327 -21.57 7.38 -3.44
C ILE A 327 -20.21 6.76 -3.11
N ALA A 328 -19.12 7.34 -3.61
CA ALA A 328 -17.77 6.89 -3.30
C ALA A 328 -17.46 6.94 -1.81
N SER A 329 -17.87 8.02 -1.14
CA SER A 329 -17.70 8.19 0.30
C SER A 329 -18.53 7.18 1.07
N PHE A 330 -19.79 6.96 0.65
CA PHE A 330 -20.67 5.96 1.25
C PHE A 330 -20.07 4.55 1.18
N PHE A 331 -19.61 4.11 0.00
CA PHE A 331 -18.97 2.79 -0.13
C PHE A 331 -17.69 2.70 0.70
N ALA A 332 -16.80 3.70 0.61
CA ALA A 332 -15.52 3.66 1.30
C ALA A 332 -15.69 3.59 2.83
N PHE A 333 -16.51 4.47 3.40
CA PHE A 333 -16.75 4.50 4.85
C PHE A 333 -17.67 3.37 5.32
N GLY A 334 -18.66 2.97 4.52
CA GLY A 334 -19.55 1.86 4.84
C GLY A 334 -18.79 0.54 4.90
N ILE A 335 -17.95 0.25 3.90
CA ILE A 335 -17.10 -0.96 3.90
C ILE A 335 -16.11 -0.91 5.06
N SER A 336 -15.45 0.23 5.31
CA SER A 336 -14.56 0.41 6.47
C SER A 336 -15.29 0.17 7.80
N GLY A 337 -16.51 0.67 7.93
CA GLY A 337 -17.37 0.45 9.09
C GLY A 337 -17.69 -1.03 9.33
N LEU A 338 -18.08 -1.74 8.27
CA LEU A 338 -18.39 -3.17 8.34
C LEU A 338 -17.17 -4.02 8.70
N LEU A 339 -15.98 -3.67 8.20
CA LEU A 339 -14.72 -4.32 8.59
C LEU A 339 -14.47 -4.26 10.10
N HIS A 340 -14.65 -3.07 10.68
CA HIS A 340 -14.44 -2.89 12.12
C HIS A 340 -15.59 -3.46 12.95
N ALA A 341 -16.82 -3.47 12.43
CA ALA A 341 -17.93 -4.20 13.04
C ALA A 341 -17.66 -5.70 13.09
N GLY A 342 -17.08 -6.27 12.02
CA GLY A 342 -16.64 -7.67 12.01
C GLY A 342 -15.68 -7.99 13.14
N GLY A 343 -14.69 -7.12 13.38
CA GLY A 343 -13.79 -7.25 14.52
C GLY A 343 -14.49 -7.07 15.87
N SER A 344 -15.42 -6.12 15.98
CA SER A 344 -16.21 -5.88 17.20
C SER A 344 -17.09 -7.10 17.56
N ILE A 345 -17.73 -7.72 16.58
CA ILE A 345 -18.61 -8.91 16.76
C ILE A 345 -17.83 -10.13 17.22
N SER A 346 -16.59 -10.30 16.75
CA SER A 346 -15.77 -11.46 17.06
C SER A 346 -15.02 -11.33 18.39
N GLN A 347 -15.18 -10.24 19.13
CA GLN A 347 -14.60 -10.10 20.46
C GLN A 347 -15.38 -10.93 21.49
N ILE A 348 -14.66 -11.49 22.47
CA ILE A 348 -15.24 -12.34 23.51
C ILE A 348 -16.09 -11.50 24.49
N PRO A 349 -15.62 -10.33 24.99
CA PRO A 349 -16.45 -9.47 25.82
C PRO A 349 -17.59 -8.82 25.01
N GLU A 350 -18.62 -8.34 25.71
CA GLU A 350 -19.70 -7.58 25.10
C GLU A 350 -19.21 -6.22 24.55
N THR A 351 -19.31 -6.06 23.24
CA THR A 351 -18.94 -4.85 22.50
C THR A 351 -20.19 -4.11 21.98
N ARG A 352 -20.00 -3.03 21.22
CA ARG A 352 -21.06 -2.32 20.50
C ARG A 352 -20.77 -2.34 19.00
N PRO A 353 -21.11 -3.42 18.27
CA PRO A 353 -20.79 -3.59 16.85
C PRO A 353 -21.23 -2.48 15.90
N TRP A 354 -22.24 -1.69 16.29
CA TRP A 354 -22.72 -0.55 15.51
C TRP A 354 -21.93 0.75 15.75
N ASN A 355 -21.07 0.81 16.76
CA ASN A 355 -20.24 1.99 17.03
C ASN A 355 -19.20 2.24 15.92
N PRO A 356 -18.41 1.26 15.45
CA PRO A 356 -17.49 1.50 14.35
C PRO A 356 -18.20 1.95 13.05
N PRO A 357 -19.28 1.30 12.57
CA PRO A 357 -20.06 1.82 11.43
C PRO A 357 -20.53 3.25 11.60
N LYS A 358 -21.05 3.62 12.78
CA LYS A 358 -21.43 5.02 13.08
C LYS A 358 -20.24 5.96 12.96
N PHE A 359 -19.10 5.61 13.58
CA PHE A 359 -17.88 6.41 13.51
C PHE A 359 -17.43 6.66 12.07
N PHE A 360 -17.33 5.61 11.24
CA PHE A 360 -16.88 5.76 9.86
C PHE A 360 -17.90 6.52 9.00
N MET A 361 -19.19 6.25 9.13
CA MET A 361 -20.21 6.99 8.38
C MET A 361 -20.26 8.47 8.76
N LEU A 362 -20.00 8.82 10.03
CA LEU A 362 -19.86 10.21 10.46
C LEU A 362 -18.68 10.92 9.78
N GLN A 363 -17.66 10.22 9.31
CA GLN A 363 -16.57 10.85 8.54
C GLN A 363 -17.06 11.33 7.16
N ALA A 364 -17.96 10.56 6.51
CA ALA A 364 -18.61 11.00 5.28
C ALA A 364 -19.44 12.27 5.53
N VAL A 365 -20.22 12.29 6.62
CA VAL A 365 -21.00 13.46 7.04
C VAL A 365 -20.09 14.67 7.29
N GLY A 366 -18.99 14.49 8.04
CA GLY A 366 -18.03 15.56 8.30
C GLY A 366 -17.41 16.13 7.02
N ILE A 367 -17.10 15.28 6.05
CA ILE A 367 -16.57 15.73 4.75
C ILE A 367 -17.62 16.55 3.99
N ILE A 368 -18.88 16.11 3.99
CA ILE A 368 -19.98 16.84 3.34
C ILE A 368 -20.20 18.18 4.02
N LEU A 369 -20.23 18.22 5.35
CA LEU A 369 -20.39 19.45 6.13
C LEU A 369 -19.23 20.43 5.89
N GLN A 370 -17.98 19.96 5.90
CA GLN A 370 -16.83 20.80 5.60
C GLN A 370 -16.90 21.36 4.16
N THR A 371 -17.24 20.51 3.19
CA THR A 371 -17.32 20.89 1.77
C THR A 371 -18.46 21.90 1.55
N GLY A 372 -19.64 21.66 2.13
CA GLY A 372 -20.78 22.57 2.07
C GLY A 372 -20.48 23.91 2.71
N SER A 373 -19.83 23.90 3.89
CA SER A 373 -19.38 25.13 4.56
C SER A 373 -18.40 25.92 3.70
N CYS A 374 -17.44 25.25 3.06
CA CYS A 374 -16.51 25.87 2.12
C CYS A 374 -17.21 26.48 0.90
N ALA A 375 -18.29 25.86 0.41
CA ALA A 375 -19.08 26.38 -0.71
C ALA A 375 -19.87 27.64 -0.30
N VAL A 376 -20.57 27.58 0.84
CA VAL A 376 -21.35 28.71 1.38
C VAL A 376 -20.45 29.90 1.73
N LEU A 377 -19.31 29.66 2.37
CA LEU A 377 -18.37 30.69 2.81
C LEU A 377 -17.32 31.03 1.75
N SER A 378 -17.50 30.60 0.51
CA SER A 378 -16.48 30.70 -0.55
C SER A 378 -15.98 32.12 -0.80
N GLN A 379 -16.84 33.12 -0.69
CA GLN A 379 -16.47 34.54 -0.85
C GLN A 379 -15.50 35.01 0.24
N TYR A 380 -15.75 34.63 1.50
CA TYR A 380 -14.88 34.97 2.63
C TYR A 380 -13.55 34.21 2.57
N ILE A 381 -13.61 32.91 2.24
CA ILE A 381 -12.43 32.02 2.16
C ILE A 381 -11.45 32.47 1.06
N LYS A 382 -11.94 33.07 -0.03
CA LYS A 382 -11.07 33.60 -1.10
C LYS A 382 -10.12 34.68 -0.58
N ASN A 383 -10.58 35.51 0.36
CA ASN A 383 -9.82 36.62 0.92
C ASN A 383 -9.01 36.22 2.17
N THR A 384 -9.18 35.00 2.68
CA THR A 384 -8.46 34.52 3.86
C THR A 384 -7.03 34.07 3.50
N PRO A 385 -5.99 34.49 4.26
CA PRO A 385 -4.61 34.04 4.05
C PRO A 385 -4.47 32.51 4.08
N ARG A 386 -3.57 31.97 3.25
CA ARG A 386 -3.33 30.53 3.15
C ARG A 386 -3.04 29.84 4.50
N PRO A 387 -2.18 30.37 5.39
CA PRO A 387 -1.90 29.72 6.67
C PRO A 387 -3.14 29.60 7.54
N VAL A 388 -4.01 30.61 7.55
CA VAL A 388 -5.26 30.59 8.31
C VAL A 388 -6.18 29.50 7.78
N ARG A 389 -6.40 29.42 6.46
CA ARG A 389 -7.21 28.35 5.86
C ARG A 389 -6.67 26.96 6.18
N GLN A 390 -5.34 26.81 6.14
CA GLN A 390 -4.67 25.56 6.46
C GLN A 390 -4.84 25.18 7.92
N ALA A 391 -4.69 26.13 8.84
CA ALA A 391 -4.94 25.93 10.26
C ALA A 391 -6.41 25.53 10.51
N THR A 392 -7.37 26.22 9.90
CA THR A 392 -8.80 25.88 10.01
C THR A 392 -9.10 24.47 9.51
N ASN A 393 -8.47 24.03 8.41
CA ASN A 393 -8.61 22.65 7.92
C ASN A 393 -8.10 21.61 8.91
N VAL A 394 -6.95 21.86 9.54
CA VAL A 394 -6.37 20.98 10.56
C VAL A 394 -7.25 20.96 11.80
N VAL A 395 -7.64 22.13 12.32
CA VAL A 395 -8.51 22.25 13.49
C VAL A 395 -9.83 21.54 13.24
N TYR A 396 -10.48 21.76 12.09
CA TYR A 396 -11.72 21.08 11.74
C TYR A 396 -11.56 19.55 11.76
N ALA A 397 -10.52 19.03 11.09
CA ALA A 397 -10.30 17.59 11.01
C ALA A 397 -10.02 16.96 12.39
N LEU A 398 -9.22 17.63 13.23
CA LEU A 398 -8.93 17.18 14.59
C LEU A 398 -10.18 17.25 15.48
N SER A 399 -10.90 18.36 15.48
CA SER A 399 -12.12 18.52 16.26
C SER A 399 -13.20 17.52 15.86
N TRP A 400 -13.38 17.26 14.55
CA TRP A 400 -14.32 16.24 14.08
C TRP A 400 -13.91 14.83 14.51
N GLY A 401 -12.61 14.54 14.45
CA GLY A 401 -12.03 13.31 14.97
C GLY A 401 -12.38 13.11 16.44
N LEU A 402 -12.04 14.09 17.29
CA LEU A 402 -12.29 14.05 18.74
C LEU A 402 -13.79 14.02 19.12
N LEU A 403 -14.64 14.63 18.30
CA LEU A 403 -16.09 14.59 18.53
C LEU A 403 -16.69 13.20 18.29
N THR A 404 -16.05 12.40 17.42
CA THR A 404 -16.63 11.15 16.93
C THR A 404 -15.83 9.91 17.36
N GLY A 405 -14.55 10.04 17.66
CA GLY A 405 -13.63 8.93 17.87
C GLY A 405 -13.85 8.16 19.17
N TRP A 406 -14.51 8.74 20.17
CA TRP A 406 -14.96 8.00 21.37
C TRP A 406 -15.79 6.76 21.01
N LEU A 407 -16.58 6.79 19.92
CA LEU A 407 -17.40 5.65 19.48
C LEU A 407 -16.55 4.40 19.25
N ILE A 408 -15.43 4.56 18.53
CA ILE A 408 -14.52 3.46 18.19
C ILE A 408 -13.54 3.17 19.34
N ALA A 409 -13.07 4.19 20.06
CA ALA A 409 -12.16 4.03 21.19
C ALA A 409 -12.81 3.23 22.34
N ASP A 410 -14.07 3.52 22.67
CA ASP A 410 -14.82 2.77 23.68
C ASP A 410 -15.03 1.31 23.26
N ASP A 411 -15.35 1.07 21.98
CA ASP A 411 -15.60 -0.26 21.46
C ASP A 411 -14.34 -1.14 21.52
N PHE A 412 -13.22 -0.58 21.08
CA PHE A 412 -11.88 -1.17 21.20
C PHE A 412 -11.53 -1.52 22.64
N ALA A 413 -11.81 -0.60 23.56
CA ALA A 413 -11.54 -0.78 24.97
C ALA A 413 -12.44 -1.86 25.60
N ARG A 414 -13.75 -1.87 25.30
CA ARG A 414 -14.70 -2.91 25.75
C ARG A 414 -14.30 -4.30 25.31
N GLY A 415 -13.90 -4.44 24.05
CA GLY A 415 -13.52 -5.74 23.49
C GLY A 415 -12.11 -6.19 23.86
N GLY A 416 -11.39 -5.41 24.68
CA GLY A 416 -10.06 -5.76 25.17
C GLY A 416 -8.99 -5.77 24.07
N ILE A 417 -9.11 -4.91 23.05
CA ILE A 417 -8.08 -4.84 21.99
C ILE A 417 -6.72 -4.44 22.57
N TRP A 418 -6.72 -3.57 23.58
CA TRP A 418 -5.53 -3.06 24.24
C TRP A 418 -4.85 -4.07 25.15
N LEU A 419 -5.48 -5.23 25.38
CA LEU A 419 -4.89 -6.33 26.14
C LEU A 419 -3.92 -7.17 25.30
N TYR A 420 -3.89 -6.96 23.98
CA TYR A 420 -2.85 -7.53 23.12
C TYR A 420 -1.46 -7.14 23.58
N GLU A 421 -0.50 -8.07 23.46
CA GLU A 421 0.90 -7.82 23.75
C GLU A 421 1.70 -7.71 22.44
N PRO A 422 1.90 -6.48 21.91
CA PRO A 422 2.47 -6.30 20.59
C PRO A 422 4.00 -6.44 20.56
N ILE A 423 4.66 -6.42 21.71
CA ILE A 423 6.11 -6.52 21.85
C ILE A 423 6.47 -7.68 22.78
N PRO A 424 7.55 -8.43 22.49
CA PRO A 424 7.97 -9.54 23.35
C PRO A 424 8.63 -9.07 24.65
N ILE A 425 9.34 -7.94 24.61
CA ILE A 425 10.11 -7.41 25.75
C ILE A 425 9.70 -5.97 26.03
N SER A 426 9.29 -5.68 27.26
CA SER A 426 8.97 -4.33 27.73
C SER A 426 10.00 -3.88 28.76
N LEU A 427 10.68 -2.77 28.47
CA LEU A 427 11.62 -2.18 29.41
C LEU A 427 10.87 -1.50 30.55
N LEU A 428 9.77 -0.83 30.25
CA LEU A 428 9.01 -0.11 31.28
C LEU A 428 8.34 -1.06 32.29
N ARG A 429 7.86 -2.23 31.83
CA ARG A 429 7.42 -3.30 32.75
C ARG A 429 8.56 -3.79 33.62
N GLY A 430 9.73 -4.05 33.02
CA GLY A 430 10.93 -4.46 33.76
C GLY A 430 11.38 -3.44 34.81
N LEU A 431 11.11 -2.15 34.60
CA LEU A 431 11.35 -1.07 35.56
C LEU A 431 10.22 -0.90 36.59
N GLY A 432 9.16 -1.71 36.55
CA GLY A 432 8.06 -1.70 37.51
C GLY A 432 6.91 -0.72 37.21
N PHE A 433 6.88 -0.10 36.03
CA PHE A 433 5.85 0.90 35.69
C PHE A 433 4.48 0.31 35.32
N ALA A 434 4.35 -1.02 35.25
CA ALA A 434 3.12 -1.70 34.83
C ALA A 434 2.37 -2.41 35.95
N GLY A 435 2.82 -2.31 37.21
CA GLY A 435 2.29 -3.08 38.33
C GLY A 435 3.19 -4.25 38.73
N LYS A 436 2.94 -4.83 39.91
CA LYS A 436 3.84 -5.82 40.53
C LYS A 436 3.82 -7.19 39.86
N ASP A 437 2.74 -7.52 39.15
CA ASP A 437 2.51 -8.84 38.56
C ASP A 437 2.97 -8.94 37.09
N HIS A 438 3.63 -7.90 36.56
CA HIS A 438 4.02 -7.83 35.16
C HIS A 438 5.54 -7.80 34.99
N GLY A 439 6.08 -8.88 34.43
CA GLY A 439 7.49 -8.99 34.06
C GLY A 439 7.86 -8.27 32.76
N TRP A 440 9.17 -8.12 32.53
CA TRP A 440 9.74 -7.62 31.27
C TRP A 440 9.44 -8.52 30.06
N TRP A 441 9.29 -9.83 30.25
CA TRP A 441 8.89 -10.79 29.22
C TRP A 441 7.37 -10.78 29.06
N CYS A 442 6.88 -10.14 27.98
CA CYS A 442 5.45 -9.89 27.79
C CYS A 442 4.68 -11.11 27.27
N TRP A 443 5.37 -12.09 26.70
CA TRP A 443 4.77 -13.27 26.08
C TRP A 443 4.84 -14.51 26.97
N GLU A 444 5.01 -14.34 28.29
CA GLU A 444 5.07 -15.44 29.26
C GLU A 444 3.82 -16.34 29.21
N HIS A 445 2.67 -15.74 28.92
CA HIS A 445 1.38 -16.43 28.87
C HIS A 445 0.95 -16.85 27.45
N VAL A 446 1.76 -16.58 26.42
CA VAL A 446 1.44 -16.99 25.05
C VAL A 446 1.80 -18.46 24.89
N GLY A 447 0.79 -19.33 24.99
CA GLY A 447 0.93 -20.76 24.81
C GLY A 447 0.67 -21.14 23.36
N PHE A 448 1.70 -21.58 22.63
CA PHE A 448 1.50 -22.21 21.33
C PHE A 448 1.13 -23.68 21.52
N GLY A 449 -0.04 -24.09 21.02
CA GLY A 449 -0.49 -25.47 21.09
C GLY A 449 -1.27 -25.89 19.87
N TRP A 450 -1.34 -27.19 19.62
CA TRP A 450 -2.32 -27.74 18.67
C TRP A 450 -3.62 -28.01 19.42
N TYR A 451 -4.71 -27.39 18.98
CA TYR A 451 -6.06 -27.70 19.42
C TYR A 451 -6.72 -28.67 18.44
N THR A 452 -7.25 -29.76 18.97
CA THR A 452 -8.04 -30.72 18.19
C THR A 452 -9.51 -30.56 18.54
N GLY A 453 -10.28 -30.03 17.60
CA GLY A 453 -11.74 -29.94 17.70
C GLY A 453 -12.43 -31.26 17.32
N LYS A 454 -13.76 -31.26 17.29
CA LYS A 454 -14.55 -32.44 16.88
C LYS A 454 -14.43 -32.70 15.38
N HIS A 455 -14.22 -31.63 14.61
CA HIS A 455 -14.01 -31.69 13.17
C HIS A 455 -12.66 -31.10 12.77
N TRP A 456 -12.17 -31.45 11.56
CA TRP A 456 -10.88 -30.97 11.08
C TRP A 456 -10.83 -29.44 10.93
N TRP A 457 -11.96 -28.80 10.60
CA TRP A 457 -12.09 -27.34 10.48
C TRP A 457 -12.17 -26.62 11.84
N GLU A 458 -12.35 -27.37 12.93
CA GLU A 458 -12.29 -26.87 14.30
C GLU A 458 -10.91 -27.10 14.93
N SER A 459 -10.01 -27.81 14.23
CA SER A 459 -8.66 -28.12 14.70
C SER A 459 -7.65 -27.15 14.10
N GLY A 460 -6.63 -26.78 14.86
CA GLY A 460 -5.62 -25.84 14.40
C GLY A 460 -4.67 -25.40 15.50
N ILE A 461 -3.85 -24.40 15.18
CA ILE A 461 -2.95 -23.79 16.17
C ILE A 461 -3.78 -22.92 17.11
N ALA A 462 -3.78 -23.25 18.40
CA ALA A 462 -4.25 -22.42 19.49
C ALA A 462 -3.10 -21.54 20.00
N ILE A 463 -3.44 -20.29 20.31
CA ILE A 463 -2.52 -19.23 20.80
C ILE A 463 -3.14 -18.59 22.03
#